data_AF-A0A4T0FK58-F1
#
_entry.id   AF-A0A4T0FK58-F1
#
_cell.length_a   1.000
_cell.length_b   1.000
_cell.length_c   1.000
_cell.angle_alpha   90.00
_cell.angle_beta   90.00
_cell.angle_gamma   90.00
#
_symmetry.space_group_name_H-M   'P 1'
#
loop_
_entity.id
_entity.type
_entity.pdbx_description
1 polymer ?
#
loop_
_entity_poly.entity_id
_entity_poly.type
_entity_poly.pdbx_seq_one_letter_code
_entity_poly.pdbx_strand_id
1 'polypeptide(L)'
;MVETVRESLAGTLKEIDKLSQEMFAQLSSQPVKPAKVDLKQLSRLNLLDSKLARELEEMRMHQQRQSVINTLEEDIMALENTIQDSLHTLQAASNDVDKMATEAESAEKRTKEAREADIPTQFLLEYAQKLAAFTHAPPSVTKDTQQPPQLAQLKVPFPTESNMRRGALFQAQAEEELSLQVGESREITSQEKEANYNGTSTNYTQLNTQNDMQALDGDGDVTFDLLD
;
A
#
# COMPACT_ATOMS: atom_id res chain seq x y z
N MET A 1 -37.04 -31.18 25.43
CA MET A 1 -36.91 -31.01 23.97
C MET A 1 -38.07 -30.13 23.55
N VAL A 2 -37.78 -28.93 23.05
CA VAL A 2 -38.81 -28.03 22.53
C VAL A 2 -39.10 -28.52 21.11
N GLU A 3 -40.24 -29.15 20.88
CA GLU A 3 -40.70 -29.46 19.52
C GLU A 3 -40.75 -28.15 18.73
N THR A 4 -40.15 -28.14 17.54
CA THR A 4 -40.19 -26.94 16.70
C THR A 4 -41.62 -26.75 16.17
N VAL A 5 -42.09 -25.51 16.03
CA VAL A 5 -43.45 -25.20 15.50
C VAL A 5 -43.71 -25.91 14.16
N ARG A 6 -42.65 -26.09 13.36
CA ARG A 6 -42.69 -26.83 12.10
C ARG A 6 -42.97 -28.32 12.28
N GLU A 7 -42.37 -28.97 13.28
CA GLU A 7 -42.62 -30.38 13.59
C GLU A 7 -44.04 -30.59 14.11
N SER A 8 -44.54 -29.65 14.93
CA SER A 8 -45.91 -29.66 15.43
C SER A 8 -46.95 -29.55 14.30
N LEU A 9 -46.76 -28.58 13.38
CA LEU A 9 -47.59 -28.39 12.19
C LEU A 9 -47.57 -29.62 11.26
N ALA A 10 -46.38 -30.21 11.05
CA ALA A 10 -46.26 -31.42 10.26
C ALA A 10 -46.97 -32.62 10.90
N GLY A 11 -47.02 -32.66 12.24
CA GLY A 11 -47.79 -33.62 13.01
C GLY A 11 -49.29 -33.45 12.81
N THR A 12 -49.81 -32.22 12.98
CA THR A 12 -51.25 -31.93 12.82
C THR A 12 -51.74 -32.17 11.39
N LEU A 13 -50.96 -31.82 10.37
CA LEU A 13 -51.25 -32.13 8.98
C LEU A 13 -51.36 -33.64 8.70
N LYS A 14 -50.42 -34.44 9.24
CA LYS A 14 -50.47 -35.91 9.10
C LYS A 14 -51.69 -36.51 9.80
N GLU A 15 -52.11 -35.94 10.92
CA GLU A 15 -53.31 -36.38 11.63
C GLU A 15 -54.59 -36.04 10.86
N ILE A 16 -54.67 -34.84 10.28
CA ILE A 16 -55.79 -34.44 9.40
C ILE A 16 -55.85 -35.35 8.17
N ASP A 17 -54.72 -35.63 7.52
CA ASP A 17 -54.65 -36.50 6.34
C ASP A 17 -55.14 -37.91 6.67
N LYS A 18 -54.63 -38.52 7.74
CA LYS A 18 -55.10 -39.84 8.22
C LYS A 18 -56.61 -39.85 8.49
N LEU A 19 -57.12 -38.84 9.20
CA LEU A 19 -58.54 -38.77 9.55
C LEU A 19 -59.43 -38.57 8.31
N SER A 20 -58.96 -37.78 7.33
CA SER A 20 -59.66 -37.60 6.06
C SER A 20 -59.73 -38.90 5.26
N GLN A 21 -58.62 -39.66 5.19
CA GLN A 21 -58.56 -40.96 4.51
C GLN A 21 -59.49 -41.99 5.18
N GLU A 22 -59.53 -42.01 6.52
CA GLU A 22 -60.46 -42.84 7.29
C GLU A 22 -61.92 -42.48 6.99
N MET A 23 -62.27 -41.19 6.96
CA MET A 23 -63.62 -40.74 6.61
C MET A 23 -64.00 -41.13 5.17
N PHE A 24 -63.11 -40.93 4.20
CA PHE A 24 -63.35 -41.32 2.81
C PHE A 24 -63.53 -42.83 2.65
N ALA A 25 -62.73 -43.65 3.34
CA ALA A 25 -62.87 -45.11 3.33
C ALA A 25 -64.21 -45.57 3.93
N GLN A 26 -64.69 -44.89 4.97
CA GLN A 26 -66.01 -45.16 5.56
C GLN A 26 -67.16 -44.76 4.65
N LEU A 27 -67.02 -43.64 3.92
CA LEU A 27 -68.02 -43.19 2.95
C LEU A 27 -68.04 -44.07 1.69
N SER A 28 -66.87 -44.54 1.22
CA SER A 28 -66.77 -45.36 0.00
C SER A 28 -67.21 -46.81 0.21
N SER A 29 -67.26 -47.31 1.46
CA SER A 29 -67.60 -48.69 1.78
C SER A 29 -69.09 -48.95 2.03
N GLN A 30 -69.95 -47.93 2.01
CA GLN A 30 -71.40 -48.09 2.22
C GLN A 30 -72.21 -48.07 0.90
N PRO A 31 -72.92 -49.15 0.55
CA PRO A 31 -73.45 -49.26 -0.82
C PRO A 31 -74.80 -48.56 -1.10
N VAL A 32 -75.76 -48.34 -0.17
CA VAL A 32 -77.12 -47.88 -0.58
C VAL A 32 -77.96 -47.12 0.48
N LYS A 33 -77.40 -46.59 1.59
CA LYS A 33 -78.19 -45.81 2.57
C LYS A 33 -77.45 -44.54 3.01
N PRO A 34 -78.15 -43.44 3.37
CA PRO A 34 -77.48 -42.22 3.81
C PRO A 34 -76.60 -42.56 5.01
N ALA A 35 -75.29 -42.46 4.81
CA ALA A 35 -74.29 -42.80 5.80
C ALA A 35 -74.54 -41.98 7.07
N LYS A 36 -74.62 -42.65 8.23
CA LYS A 36 -74.55 -41.97 9.51
C LYS A 36 -73.11 -41.50 9.68
N VAL A 37 -72.81 -40.29 9.23
CA VAL A 37 -71.52 -39.65 9.47
C VAL A 37 -71.30 -39.61 10.97
N ASP A 38 -70.17 -40.17 11.43
CA ASP A 38 -69.88 -40.24 12.85
C ASP A 38 -69.58 -38.82 13.36
N LEU A 39 -70.51 -38.26 14.14
CA LEU A 39 -70.42 -36.92 14.72
C LEU A 39 -69.12 -36.73 15.52
N LYS A 40 -68.55 -37.82 16.05
CA LYS A 40 -67.26 -37.80 16.76
C LYS A 40 -66.10 -37.46 15.83
N GLN A 41 -66.05 -38.00 14.62
CA GLN A 41 -64.99 -37.70 13.65
C GLN A 41 -65.04 -36.24 13.19
N LEU A 42 -66.24 -35.71 12.96
CA LEU A 42 -66.43 -34.29 12.64
C LEU A 42 -65.97 -33.37 13.78
N SER A 43 -66.28 -33.72 15.04
CA SER A 43 -65.82 -32.93 16.19
C SER A 43 -64.29 -32.97 16.34
N ARG A 44 -63.66 -34.11 16.04
CA ARG A 44 -62.19 -34.26 16.04
C ARG A 44 -61.54 -33.45 14.93
N LEU A 45 -62.14 -33.42 13.74
CA LEU A 45 -61.67 -32.60 12.62
C LEU A 45 -61.73 -31.11 12.96
N ASN A 46 -62.84 -30.63 13.54
CA ASN A 46 -62.96 -29.24 14.00
C ASN A 46 -61.91 -28.89 15.07
N LEU A 47 -61.64 -29.80 16.01
CA LEU A 47 -60.59 -29.62 17.00
C LEU A 47 -59.20 -29.50 16.34
N LEU A 48 -58.88 -30.38 15.38
CA LEU A 48 -57.62 -30.33 14.63
C LEU A 48 -57.50 -29.07 13.78
N ASP A 49 -58.58 -28.62 13.16
CA ASP A 49 -58.61 -27.38 12.38
C ASP A 49 -58.36 -26.15 13.27
N SER A 50 -59.00 -26.10 14.44
CA SER A 50 -58.74 -25.04 15.43
C SER A 50 -57.30 -25.07 15.97
N LYS A 51 -56.69 -26.26 16.06
CA LYS A 51 -55.29 -26.44 16.47
C LYS A 51 -54.34 -25.97 15.36
N LEU A 52 -54.59 -26.36 14.11
CA LEU A 52 -53.84 -25.91 12.93
C LEU A 52 -53.87 -24.37 12.81
N ALA A 53 -55.04 -23.76 12.97
CA ALA A 53 -55.19 -22.31 12.91
C ALA A 53 -54.31 -21.59 13.96
N ARG A 54 -54.19 -22.15 15.17
CA ARG A 54 -53.32 -21.60 16.23
C ARG A 54 -51.85 -21.76 15.90
N GLU A 55 -51.44 -22.93 15.43
CA GLU A 55 -50.04 -23.21 15.05
C GLU A 55 -49.59 -22.35 13.87
N LEU A 56 -50.48 -22.09 12.90
CA LEU A 56 -50.20 -21.19 11.78
C LEU A 56 -50.04 -19.73 12.23
N GLU A 57 -50.86 -19.26 13.17
CA GLU A 57 -50.72 -17.90 13.70
C GLU A 57 -49.41 -17.77 14.51
N GLU A 58 -49.06 -18.77 15.30
CA GLU A 58 -47.78 -18.82 16.00
C GLU A 58 -46.60 -18.80 15.01
N MET A 59 -46.66 -19.59 13.94
CA MET A 59 -45.66 -19.58 12.88
C MET A 59 -45.54 -18.21 12.21
N ARG A 60 -46.67 -17.55 11.91
CA ARG A 60 -46.69 -16.19 11.34
C ARG A 60 -45.99 -15.20 12.27
N MET A 61 -46.27 -15.27 13.57
CA MET A 61 -45.61 -14.43 14.58
C MET A 61 -44.10 -14.69 14.66
N HIS A 62 -43.67 -15.95 14.57
CA HIS A 62 -42.25 -16.29 14.50
C HIS A 62 -41.57 -15.75 13.24
N GLN A 63 -42.21 -15.88 12.09
CA GLN A 63 -41.69 -15.32 10.82
C GLN A 63 -41.54 -13.80 10.90
N GLN A 64 -42.53 -13.11 11.47
CA GLN A 64 -42.48 -11.66 11.64
C GLN A 64 -41.33 -11.26 12.57
N ARG A 65 -41.14 -11.97 13.70
CA ARG A 65 -40.01 -11.73 14.61
C ARG A 65 -38.67 -12.02 13.93
N GLN A 66 -38.58 -13.09 13.14
CA GLN A 66 -37.35 -13.42 12.41
C GLN A 66 -37.01 -12.36 11.38
N SER A 67 -38.01 -11.81 10.68
CA SER A 67 -37.80 -10.68 9.77
C SER A 67 -37.19 -9.48 10.50
N VAL A 68 -37.69 -9.16 11.71
CA VAL A 68 -37.14 -8.06 12.53
C VAL A 68 -35.71 -8.38 12.99
N ILE A 69 -35.42 -9.62 13.37
CA ILE A 69 -34.08 -10.05 13.75
C ILE A 69 -33.12 -9.86 12.57
N ASN A 70 -33.51 -10.31 11.38
CA ASN A 70 -32.67 -10.17 10.18
C ASN A 70 -32.40 -8.70 9.83
N THR A 71 -33.42 -7.82 9.93
CA THR A 71 -33.21 -6.38 9.71
C THR A 71 -32.26 -5.77 10.74
N LEU A 72 -32.36 -6.17 12.01
CA LEU A 72 -31.45 -5.70 13.05
C LEU A 72 -30.02 -6.22 12.84
N GLU A 73 -29.87 -7.43 12.32
CA GLU A 73 -28.56 -8.00 11.98
C GLU A 73 -27.91 -7.21 10.83
N GLU A 74 -28.68 -6.88 9.79
CA GLU A 74 -28.25 -6.00 8.70
C GLU A 74 -27.83 -4.62 9.20
N ASP A 75 -28.61 -4.03 10.12
CA ASP A 75 -28.30 -2.73 10.73
C ASP A 75 -27.00 -2.79 11.57
N ILE A 76 -26.81 -3.86 12.35
CA ILE A 76 -25.57 -4.07 13.13
C ILE A 76 -24.37 -4.17 12.19
N MET A 77 -24.45 -4.98 11.14
CA MET A 77 -23.37 -5.11 10.14
C MET A 77 -23.06 -3.75 9.47
N ALA A 78 -24.09 -2.95 9.14
CA ALA A 78 -23.89 -1.63 8.56
C ALA A 78 -23.19 -0.66 9.54
N LEU A 79 -23.56 -0.70 10.82
CA LEU A 79 -22.92 0.10 11.86
C LEU A 79 -21.47 -0.32 12.10
N GLU A 80 -21.18 -1.62 12.12
CA GLU A 80 -19.81 -2.14 12.26
C GLU A 80 -18.92 -1.68 11.10
N ASN A 81 -19.40 -1.75 9.87
CA ASN A 81 -18.69 -1.24 8.70
C ASN A 81 -18.42 0.27 8.83
N THR A 82 -19.42 1.04 9.27
CA THR A 82 -19.26 2.49 9.48
C THR A 82 -18.21 2.80 10.55
N ILE A 83 -18.15 2.00 11.62
CA ILE A 83 -17.14 2.14 12.67
C ILE A 83 -15.75 1.81 12.10
N GLN A 84 -15.61 0.72 11.35
CA GLN A 84 -14.33 0.35 10.73
C GLN A 84 -13.82 1.45 9.78
N ASP A 85 -14.70 2.02 8.95
CA ASP A 85 -14.37 3.14 8.07
C ASP A 85 -13.93 4.38 8.87
N SER A 86 -14.63 4.68 9.98
CA SER A 86 -14.24 5.80 10.86
C SER A 86 -12.87 5.59 11.53
N LEU A 87 -12.55 4.35 11.90
CA LEU A 87 -11.25 4.01 12.48
C LEU A 87 -10.14 4.08 11.44
N HIS A 88 -10.38 3.59 10.22
CA HIS A 88 -9.41 3.69 9.13
C HIS A 88 -9.13 5.15 8.74
N THR A 89 -10.17 5.98 8.65
CA THR A 89 -10.00 7.42 8.38
C THR A 89 -9.25 8.13 9.51
N LEU A 90 -9.53 7.79 10.77
CA LEU A 90 -8.80 8.35 11.91
C LEU A 90 -7.34 7.91 11.93
N GLN A 91 -7.05 6.64 11.64
CA GLN A 91 -5.69 6.11 11.57
C GLN A 91 -4.91 6.78 10.42
N ALA A 92 -5.52 6.95 9.25
CA ALA A 92 -4.91 7.66 8.14
C ALA A 92 -4.58 9.11 8.51
N ALA A 93 -5.54 9.83 9.14
CA ALA A 93 -5.32 11.19 9.59
C ALA A 93 -4.21 11.29 10.66
N SER A 94 -4.14 10.34 11.60
CA SER A 94 -3.07 10.28 12.59
C SER A 94 -1.71 10.12 11.93
N ASN A 95 -1.59 9.18 11.00
CA ASN A 95 -0.34 8.94 10.27
C ASN A 95 0.09 10.17 9.44
N ASP A 96 -0.87 10.90 8.86
CA ASP A 96 -0.58 12.11 8.10
C ASP A 96 -0.10 13.25 9.02
N VAL A 97 -0.69 13.39 10.21
CA VAL A 97 -0.21 14.35 11.22
C VAL A 97 1.21 14.01 11.68
N ASP A 98 1.51 12.73 11.92
CA ASP A 98 2.86 12.29 12.31
C ASP A 98 3.89 12.57 11.21
N LYS A 99 3.53 12.33 9.94
CA LYS A 99 4.38 12.72 8.80
C LYS A 99 4.60 14.22 8.75
N MET A 100 3.55 15.03 8.88
CA MET A 100 3.67 16.48 8.89
C MET A 100 4.55 16.98 10.05
N ALA A 101 4.44 16.36 11.23
CA ALA A 101 5.28 16.70 12.38
C ALA A 101 6.76 16.39 12.12
N THR A 102 7.07 15.19 11.60
CA THR A 102 8.44 14.80 11.27
C THR A 102 9.05 15.64 10.14
N GLU A 103 8.25 16.00 9.14
CA GLU A 103 8.66 16.93 8.08
C GLU A 103 8.93 18.34 8.63
N ALA A 104 8.07 18.83 9.52
CA ALA A 104 8.24 20.14 10.15
C ALA A 104 9.54 20.19 10.99
N GLU A 105 9.84 19.15 11.76
CA GLU A 105 11.10 19.05 12.50
C GLU A 105 12.32 19.03 11.56
N SER A 106 12.24 18.29 10.45
CA SER A 106 13.32 18.27 9.44
C SER A 106 13.49 19.65 8.79
N ALA A 107 12.41 20.32 8.45
CA ALA A 107 12.42 21.66 7.87
C ALA A 107 13.00 22.70 8.85
N GLU A 108 12.67 22.59 10.15
CA GLU A 108 13.24 23.46 11.18
C GLU A 108 14.76 23.25 11.29
N LYS A 109 15.23 21.99 11.30
CA LYS A 109 16.67 21.67 11.30
C LYS A 109 17.38 22.26 10.10
N ARG A 110 16.87 22.05 8.87
CA ARG A 110 17.44 22.62 7.65
C ARG A 110 17.46 24.15 7.68
N THR A 111 16.43 24.78 8.24
CA THR A 111 16.37 26.23 8.38
C THR A 111 17.39 26.75 9.38
N LYS A 112 17.60 26.05 10.49
CA LYS A 112 18.66 26.37 11.47
C LYS A 112 20.04 26.22 10.84
N GLU A 113 20.31 25.10 10.19
CA GLU A 113 21.57 24.87 9.46
C GLU A 113 21.81 25.94 8.39
N ALA A 114 20.80 26.32 7.62
CA ALA A 114 20.90 27.38 6.62
C ALA A 114 21.17 28.77 7.22
N ARG A 115 20.63 29.05 8.42
CA ARG A 115 20.92 30.28 9.17
C ARG A 115 22.32 30.28 9.78
N GLU A 116 22.80 29.13 10.24
CA GLU A 116 24.17 28.99 10.76
C GLU A 116 25.21 29.09 9.64
N ALA A 117 24.88 28.54 8.46
CA ALA A 117 25.69 28.61 7.26
C ALA A 117 25.41 29.88 6.43
N ASP A 118 24.92 30.96 7.04
CA ASP A 118 24.60 32.20 6.32
C ASP A 118 25.87 32.78 5.68
N ILE A 119 25.90 32.80 4.35
CA ILE A 119 27.03 33.29 3.57
C ILE A 119 26.80 34.79 3.32
N PRO A 120 27.75 35.67 3.66
CA PRO A 120 27.63 37.09 3.37
C PRO A 120 27.29 37.36 1.89
N THR A 121 26.26 38.14 1.66
CA THR A 121 25.73 38.44 0.32
C THR A 121 26.78 39.02 -0.63
N GLN A 122 27.75 39.77 -0.10
CA GLN A 122 28.86 40.32 -0.88
C GLN A 122 29.77 39.21 -1.44
N PHE A 123 30.11 38.21 -0.63
CA PHE A 123 30.94 37.09 -1.08
C PHE A 123 30.20 36.25 -2.13
N LEU A 124 28.89 36.05 -1.93
CA LEU A 124 28.04 35.35 -2.89
C LEU A 124 27.98 36.08 -4.25
N LEU A 125 27.84 37.41 -4.23
CA LEU A 125 27.80 38.23 -5.44
C LEU A 125 29.13 38.18 -6.19
N GLU A 126 30.25 38.32 -5.49
CA GLU A 126 31.59 38.20 -6.07
C GLU A 126 31.82 36.82 -6.69
N TYR A 127 31.41 35.75 -5.99
CA TYR A 127 31.55 34.39 -6.49
C TYR A 127 30.63 34.14 -7.70
N ALA A 128 29.39 34.63 -7.67
CA ALA A 128 28.46 34.55 -8.80
C ALA A 128 28.99 35.29 -10.03
N GLN A 129 29.60 36.46 -9.85
CA GLN A 129 30.24 37.20 -10.95
C GLN A 129 31.42 36.43 -11.54
N LYS A 130 32.23 35.75 -10.70
CA LYS A 130 33.31 34.88 -11.16
C LYS A 130 32.76 33.69 -11.96
N LEU A 131 31.69 33.04 -11.49
CA LEU A 131 31.04 31.92 -12.18
C LEU A 131 30.38 32.34 -13.49
N ALA A 132 29.75 33.52 -13.56
CA ALA A 132 29.08 34.01 -14.75
C ALA A 132 30.00 34.04 -15.98
N ALA A 133 31.30 34.32 -15.79
CA ALA A 133 32.29 34.29 -16.88
C ALA A 133 32.55 32.88 -17.47
N PHE A 134 32.16 31.81 -16.77
CA PHE A 134 32.31 30.40 -17.20
C PHE A 134 30.97 29.72 -17.51
N THR A 135 29.85 30.24 -17.02
CA THR A 135 28.52 29.66 -17.20
C THR A 135 27.66 30.39 -18.21
N HIS A 136 28.02 31.63 -18.59
CA HIS A 136 27.26 32.40 -19.57
C HIS A 136 27.65 32.01 -21.00
N ALA A 137 26.66 31.57 -21.79
CA ALA A 137 26.79 31.51 -23.24
C ALA A 137 26.67 32.95 -23.80
N PRO A 138 27.65 33.46 -24.56
CA PRO A 138 27.64 34.85 -24.99
C PRO A 138 26.38 35.18 -25.82
N PRO A 139 25.71 36.33 -25.57
CA PRO A 139 24.40 36.66 -26.12
C PRO A 139 24.42 37.11 -27.60
N SER A 140 25.44 36.75 -28.38
CA SER A 140 25.49 37.02 -29.82
C SER A 140 26.35 35.98 -30.53
N VAL A 141 25.78 34.79 -30.71
CA VAL A 141 25.98 34.03 -31.94
C VAL A 141 24.72 34.20 -32.79
N THR A 142 24.31 35.45 -33.04
CA THR A 142 23.42 35.75 -34.16
C THR A 142 24.25 35.56 -35.45
N LYS A 143 23.68 34.87 -36.44
CA LYS A 143 24.40 34.35 -37.61
C LYS A 143 24.95 35.40 -38.59
N ASP A 144 24.88 36.70 -38.29
CA ASP A 144 25.05 37.79 -39.27
C ASP A 144 26.25 38.73 -39.08
N THR A 145 27.10 38.55 -38.07
CA THR A 145 28.34 39.35 -37.97
C THR A 145 29.52 38.64 -38.65
N GLN A 146 29.93 39.14 -39.83
CA GLN A 146 31.15 38.74 -40.56
C GLN A 146 32.46 39.22 -39.89
N GLN A 147 32.49 39.29 -38.57
CA GLN A 147 33.71 39.52 -37.81
C GLN A 147 33.86 38.31 -36.89
N PRO A 148 34.99 37.58 -36.94
CA PRO A 148 35.18 36.44 -36.06
C PRO A 148 35.03 36.95 -34.62
N PRO A 149 34.01 36.49 -33.87
CA PRO A 149 33.87 36.89 -32.48
C PRO A 149 35.17 36.50 -31.81
N GLN A 150 35.77 37.41 -31.06
CA GLN A 150 37.07 37.18 -30.46
C GLN A 150 36.96 35.98 -29.51
N LEU A 151 37.32 34.79 -30.00
CA LEU A 151 37.28 33.51 -29.30
C LEU A 151 38.13 33.54 -28.02
N ALA A 152 38.93 34.59 -27.83
CA ALA A 152 39.80 34.83 -26.69
C ALA A 152 39.08 35.00 -25.34
N GLN A 153 37.76 35.18 -25.30
CA GLN A 153 37.03 35.39 -24.05
C GLN A 153 36.01 34.28 -23.71
N LEU A 154 35.94 33.22 -24.51
CA LEU A 154 35.13 32.05 -24.21
C LEU A 154 35.89 31.16 -23.22
N LYS A 155 35.55 31.29 -21.93
CA LYS A 155 36.04 30.33 -20.94
C LYS A 155 35.20 29.07 -21.05
N VAL A 156 35.84 27.98 -21.45
CA VAL A 156 35.20 26.67 -21.51
C VAL A 156 34.81 26.20 -20.10
N PRO A 157 33.74 25.39 -19.96
CA PRO A 157 33.18 25.00 -18.66
C PRO A 157 34.09 24.07 -17.84
N PHE A 158 35.14 23.53 -18.45
CA PHE A 158 36.13 22.67 -17.81
C PHE A 158 37.56 23.19 -18.08
N PRO A 159 38.53 22.91 -17.19
CA PRO A 159 39.93 23.26 -17.43
C PRO A 159 40.43 22.66 -18.75
N THR A 160 41.03 23.46 -19.63
CA THR A 160 41.65 22.95 -20.87
C THR A 160 42.96 22.23 -20.57
N GLU A 161 43.34 21.28 -21.42
CA GLU A 161 44.64 20.59 -21.36
C GLU A 161 45.82 21.57 -21.26
N SER A 162 45.75 22.68 -21.99
CA SER A 162 46.78 23.72 -21.95
C SER A 162 46.84 24.46 -20.61
N ASN A 163 45.70 24.65 -19.94
CA ASN A 163 45.65 25.22 -18.58
C ASN A 163 46.10 24.19 -17.53
N MET A 164 45.79 22.91 -17.72
CA MET A 164 46.24 21.83 -16.84
C MET A 164 47.77 21.68 -16.89
N ARG A 165 48.37 21.68 -18.07
CA ARG A 165 49.84 21.65 -18.26
C ARG A 165 50.55 22.89 -17.72
N ARG A 166 49.88 24.03 -17.69
CA ARG A 166 50.41 25.28 -17.11
C ARG A 166 50.10 25.42 -15.62
N GLY A 167 49.33 24.51 -15.04
CA GLY A 167 48.96 24.55 -13.64
C GLY A 167 50.15 24.28 -12.74
N ALA A 168 50.15 24.90 -11.56
CA ALA A 168 51.21 24.74 -10.56
C ALA A 168 51.44 23.27 -10.16
N LEU A 169 50.40 22.43 -10.20
CA LEU A 169 50.53 21.01 -9.90
C LEU A 169 51.38 20.27 -10.95
N PHE A 170 51.15 20.55 -12.25
CA PHE A 170 51.94 19.95 -13.33
C PHE A 170 53.38 20.47 -13.31
N GLN A 171 53.57 21.75 -12.99
CA GLN A 171 54.90 22.35 -12.87
C GLN A 171 55.67 21.78 -11.67
N ALA A 172 55.02 21.59 -10.53
CA ALA A 172 55.63 20.97 -9.36
C ALA A 172 56.07 19.52 -9.65
N GLN A 173 55.25 18.74 -10.35
CA GLN A 173 55.62 17.39 -10.79
C GLN A 173 56.76 17.40 -11.80
N ALA A 174 56.75 18.34 -12.75
CA ALA A 174 57.84 18.48 -13.72
C ALA A 174 59.15 18.93 -13.04
N GLU A 175 59.09 19.79 -12.03
CA GLU A 175 60.25 20.22 -11.24
C GLU A 175 60.75 19.09 -10.33
N GLU A 176 59.87 18.24 -9.81
CA GLU A 176 60.23 17.04 -9.06
C GLU A 176 60.94 16.02 -9.98
N GLU A 177 60.44 15.81 -11.20
CA GLU A 177 61.10 15.03 -12.26
C GLU A 177 62.42 15.66 -12.76
N LEU A 178 62.57 16.99 -12.74
CA LEU A 178 63.81 17.70 -13.11
C LEU A 178 64.82 17.76 -11.94
N SER A 179 64.37 17.68 -10.69
CA SER A 179 65.22 17.55 -9.49
C SER A 179 65.77 16.13 -9.32
N LEU A 180 65.12 15.14 -9.95
CA LEU A 180 65.71 13.85 -10.27
C LEU A 180 66.75 14.03 -11.38
N GLN A 181 67.87 14.64 -11.01
CA GLN A 181 69.03 14.84 -11.85
C GLN A 181 69.53 13.48 -12.37
N VAL A 182 69.20 13.20 -13.64
CA VAL A 182 70.16 12.84 -14.70
C VAL A 182 71.35 12.02 -14.20
N GLY A 183 71.20 10.70 -14.13
CA GLY A 183 72.36 9.86 -13.80
C GLY A 183 72.18 8.38 -13.50
N GLU A 184 70.98 7.85 -13.26
CA GLU A 184 70.82 6.41 -13.02
C GLU A 184 69.55 5.84 -13.65
N SER A 185 69.72 4.97 -14.64
CA SER A 185 68.68 4.06 -15.11
C SER A 185 68.36 3.08 -13.99
N ARG A 186 67.37 3.39 -13.16
CA ARG A 186 66.78 2.40 -12.25
C ARG A 186 65.74 1.60 -13.03
N GLU A 187 66.14 0.42 -13.50
CA GLU A 187 65.16 -0.62 -13.84
C GLU A 187 64.37 -0.94 -12.58
N ILE A 188 63.05 -0.69 -12.61
CA ILE A 188 62.15 -1.12 -11.55
C ILE A 188 61.94 -2.63 -11.76
N THR A 189 62.75 -3.43 -11.07
CA THR A 189 62.51 -4.87 -10.96
C THR A 189 61.18 -5.08 -10.22
N SER A 190 60.39 -6.05 -10.69
CA SER A 190 59.00 -6.34 -10.29
C SER A 190 58.74 -6.64 -8.81
N GLN A 191 59.71 -6.44 -7.90
CA GLN A 191 59.59 -6.76 -6.47
C GLN A 191 59.23 -5.57 -5.56
N GLU A 192 59.30 -4.32 -6.04
CA GLU A 192 58.84 -3.15 -5.25
C GLU A 192 57.37 -2.78 -5.51
N LYS A 193 56.65 -3.56 -6.34
CA LYS A 193 55.25 -3.29 -6.70
C LYS A 193 54.22 -3.64 -5.61
N GLU A 194 54.62 -4.30 -4.53
CA GLU A 194 53.68 -4.80 -3.51
C GLU A 194 53.67 -4.00 -2.19
N ALA A 195 54.60 -3.07 -1.97
CA ALA A 195 54.69 -2.35 -0.70
C ALA A 195 54.01 -0.97 -0.68
N ASN A 196 53.53 -0.45 -1.81
CA ASN A 196 52.98 0.92 -1.89
C ASN A 196 51.61 1.02 -2.57
N TYR A 197 50.77 0.00 -2.41
CA TYR A 197 49.38 0.00 -2.85
C TYR A 197 48.42 0.00 -1.63
N ASN A 198 48.57 0.97 -0.74
CA ASN A 198 47.57 1.28 0.28
C ASN A 198 47.32 2.79 0.27
N GLY A 199 46.45 3.23 -0.64
CA GLY A 199 46.12 4.65 -0.77
C GLY A 199 45.28 4.99 -1.99
N THR A 200 44.01 4.60 -1.94
CA THR A 200 42.91 5.29 -2.64
C THR A 200 42.90 5.19 -4.18
N SER A 201 42.57 4.00 -4.70
CA SER A 201 41.89 3.90 -6.00
C SER A 201 40.40 3.70 -5.75
N THR A 202 39.65 4.79 -5.86
CA THR A 202 38.19 4.77 -5.97
C THR A 202 37.79 4.11 -7.30
N ASN A 203 37.11 2.97 -7.19
CA ASN A 203 36.39 2.35 -8.29
C ASN A 203 35.35 3.31 -8.86
N TYR A 204 35.59 3.83 -10.06
CA TYR A 204 34.53 4.08 -11.02
C TYR A 204 34.77 3.12 -12.18
N THR A 205 33.90 2.12 -12.31
CA THR A 205 33.29 1.62 -13.56
C THR A 205 32.83 0.18 -13.35
N GLN A 206 31.54 0.00 -13.03
CA GLN A 206 30.63 -1.02 -13.56
C GLN A 206 29.29 -0.85 -12.83
N LEU A 207 28.26 -0.33 -13.52
CA LEU A 207 27.17 -1.14 -14.07
C LEU A 207 26.51 -1.96 -12.94
N ASN A 208 25.52 -1.42 -12.24
CA ASN A 208 24.13 -1.33 -12.71
C ASN A 208 23.70 -2.62 -13.44
N THR A 209 23.44 -3.68 -12.66
CA THR A 209 22.44 -4.76 -12.91
C THR A 209 22.62 -5.87 -11.87
N GLN A 210 22.38 -5.63 -10.57
CA GLN A 210 22.17 -6.75 -9.62
C GLN A 210 21.57 -6.35 -8.26
N ASN A 211 20.55 -5.48 -8.22
CA ASN A 211 19.77 -5.27 -6.99
C ASN A 211 18.25 -5.17 -7.19
N ASP A 212 17.75 -5.25 -8.42
CA ASP A 212 16.34 -5.52 -8.69
C ASP A 212 16.20 -6.96 -9.15
N MET A 213 16.07 -7.89 -8.21
CA MET A 213 15.39 -9.20 -8.34
C MET A 213 15.53 -9.98 -7.01
N GLN A 214 15.04 -9.41 -5.91
CA GLN A 214 14.60 -10.18 -4.74
C GLN A 214 13.28 -9.60 -4.24
N ALA A 215 12.27 -9.73 -5.10
CA ALA A 215 10.87 -9.63 -4.72
C ALA A 215 10.12 -10.70 -5.52
N LEU A 216 10.20 -11.95 -5.06
CA LEU A 216 9.09 -12.91 -5.03
C LEU A 216 9.58 -14.23 -4.40
N ASP A 217 8.64 -14.88 -3.73
CA ASP A 217 8.65 -16.24 -3.17
C ASP A 217 9.20 -16.38 -1.74
N GLY A 218 8.26 -16.45 -0.78
CA GLY A 218 8.52 -16.84 0.59
C GLY A 218 7.30 -16.70 1.49
N ASP A 219 6.29 -17.55 1.28
CA ASP A 219 5.25 -17.87 2.27
C ASP A 219 5.87 -18.13 3.65
N GLY A 220 5.29 -17.59 4.72
CA GLY A 220 5.73 -17.87 6.08
C GLY A 220 5.00 -17.08 7.17
N ASP A 221 3.81 -17.56 7.51
CA ASP A 221 3.07 -17.41 8.78
C ASP A 221 3.09 -16.07 9.52
N VAL A 222 1.99 -15.33 9.39
CA VAL A 222 1.54 -14.37 10.40
C VAL A 222 0.84 -15.16 11.50
N THR A 223 1.51 -15.37 12.64
CA THR A 223 0.86 -15.86 13.86
C THR A 223 -0.01 -14.75 14.45
N PHE A 224 -1.32 -14.99 14.45
CA PHE A 224 -2.33 -14.23 15.19
C PHE A 224 -2.23 -14.61 16.67
N ASP A 225 -1.71 -13.72 17.51
CA ASP A 225 -1.88 -13.85 18.96
C ASP A 225 -3.30 -13.38 19.32
N LEU A 226 -4.20 -14.35 19.50
CA LEU A 226 -5.45 -14.17 20.21
C LEU A 226 -5.19 -14.25 21.72
N LEU A 227 -5.58 -13.17 22.41
CA LEU A 227 -5.97 -13.09 23.83
C LEU A 227 -4.88 -13.25 24.90
N ASP A 228 -4.66 -12.16 25.65
CA ASP A 228 -5.06 -12.04 27.07
C ASP A 228 -5.45 -10.59 27.40
#